data_AF-A0A2N2DAZ5-F1
#
_entry.id   AF-A0A2N2DAZ5-F1
#
_cell.length_a   1.000
_cell.length_b   1.000
_cell.length_c   1.000
_cell.angle_alpha   90.00
_cell.angle_beta   90.00
_cell.angle_gamma   90.00
#
_symmetry.space_group_name_H-M   'P 1'
#
loop_
_entity.id
_entity.type
_entity.pdbx_description
1 polymer ?
#
loop_
_entity_poly.entity_id
_entity_poly.type
_entity_poly.pdbx_seq_one_letter_code
_entity_poly.pdbx_strand_id
1 'polypeptide(L)'
;MDEIVEALGATPLVWPYKTECCGGGLAISKTEVILKLTNDIFGYAQAIGADCLVTACPMCQLNLELRQPAVEKEFNVKYNMPVFEISEMIGLSFGFSVKELGMNKHFVSTASLIKEKQLA
;
A
#
# COMPACT_ATOMS: atom_id res chain seq x y z
N MET A 1 1.37 4.40 14.58
CA MET A 1 1.19 4.47 13.10
C MET A 1 0.11 5.47 12.77
N ASP A 2 -1.11 5.29 13.27
CA ASP A 2 -2.24 6.21 13.01
C ASP A 2 -1.93 7.66 13.36
N GLU A 3 -1.43 7.91 14.57
CA GLU A 3 -1.02 9.25 15.01
C GLU A 3 0.02 9.90 14.08
N ILE A 4 0.90 9.10 13.48
CA ILE A 4 1.91 9.58 12.52
C ILE A 4 1.21 9.92 11.20
N VAL A 5 0.36 9.03 10.69
CA VAL A 5 -0.40 9.25 9.45
C VAL A 5 -1.30 10.50 9.58
N GLU A 6 -1.95 10.70 10.73
CA GLU A 6 -2.72 11.90 11.05
C GLU A 6 -1.85 13.16 11.10
N ALA A 7 -0.69 13.10 11.76
CA ALA A 7 0.25 14.21 11.82
C ALA A 7 0.80 14.61 10.44
N LEU A 8 0.85 13.67 9.50
CA LEU A 8 1.23 13.91 8.10
C LEU A 8 0.06 14.45 7.25
N GLY A 9 -1.12 14.66 7.83
CA GLY A 9 -2.30 15.24 7.17
C GLY A 9 -3.19 14.22 6.44
N ALA A 10 -2.95 12.92 6.62
CA ALA A 10 -3.81 11.86 6.08
C ALA A 10 -4.85 11.41 7.12
N THR A 11 -5.89 10.72 6.68
CA THR A 11 -6.95 10.19 7.56
C THR A 11 -6.82 8.67 7.67
N PRO A 12 -6.31 8.12 8.79
CA PRO A 12 -6.23 6.67 8.96
C PRO A 12 -7.64 6.11 9.15
N LEU A 13 -7.99 5.13 8.31
CA LEU A 13 -9.28 4.45 8.44
C LEU A 13 -9.22 3.37 9.53
N VAL A 14 -10.35 3.16 10.21
CA VAL A 14 -10.54 2.04 11.15
C VAL A 14 -11.13 0.88 10.38
N TRP A 15 -10.44 -0.27 10.41
CA TRP A 15 -10.79 -1.42 9.59
C TRP A 15 -10.19 -2.71 10.17
N PRO A 16 -10.80 -3.87 9.90
CA PRO A 16 -10.43 -5.12 10.58
C PRO A 16 -9.06 -5.67 10.17
N TYR A 17 -8.56 -5.34 8.98
CA TYR A 17 -7.28 -5.86 8.45
C TYR A 17 -6.07 -4.98 8.77
N LYS A 18 -6.26 -3.97 9.63
CA LYS A 18 -5.23 -2.97 9.95
C LYS A 18 -3.93 -3.55 10.51
N THR A 19 -4.03 -4.67 11.23
CA THR A 19 -2.91 -5.35 11.89
C THR A 19 -2.67 -6.74 11.31
N GLU A 20 -3.26 -7.04 10.16
CA GLU A 20 -3.11 -8.34 9.50
C GLU A 20 -1.75 -8.49 8.81
N CYS A 21 -1.26 -9.72 8.77
CA CYS A 21 0.01 -10.02 8.14
C CYS A 21 -0.13 -10.01 6.60
N CYS A 22 0.80 -9.34 5.90
CA CYS A 22 0.83 -9.39 4.44
C CYS A 22 1.26 -10.76 3.87
N GLY A 23 1.81 -11.64 4.72
CA GLY A 23 2.31 -12.97 4.33
C GLY A 23 3.68 -12.97 3.67
N GLY A 24 4.39 -11.83 3.57
CA GLY A 24 5.67 -11.71 2.85
C GLY A 24 6.75 -12.73 3.25
N GLY A 25 6.80 -13.14 4.52
CA GLY A 25 7.73 -14.18 5.00
C GLY A 25 7.49 -15.58 4.41
N LEU A 26 6.34 -15.81 3.76
CA LEU A 26 5.96 -17.07 3.13
C LEU A 26 6.01 -17.02 1.60
N ALA A 27 6.59 -15.95 1.02
CA ALA A 27 6.51 -15.60 -0.40
C ALA A 27 6.87 -16.73 -1.37
N ILE A 28 7.75 -17.64 -0.93
CA ILE A 28 8.26 -18.75 -1.72
C ILE A 28 7.52 -20.06 -1.38
N SER A 29 7.16 -20.26 -0.11
CA SER A 29 6.70 -21.56 0.40
C SER A 29 5.19 -21.74 0.36
N LYS A 30 4.40 -20.65 0.40
CA LYS A 30 2.93 -20.69 0.51
C LYS A 30 2.26 -19.61 -0.34
N THR A 31 2.50 -19.63 -1.65
CA THR A 31 1.97 -18.62 -2.59
C THR A 31 0.46 -18.43 -2.49
N GLU A 32 -0.33 -19.52 -2.48
CA GLU A 32 -1.81 -19.44 -2.41
C GLU A 32 -2.30 -18.71 -1.15
N VAL A 33 -1.66 -18.97 0.00
CA VAL A 33 -1.99 -18.31 1.26
C VAL A 33 -1.77 -16.80 1.15
N ILE A 34 -0.70 -16.38 0.49
CA ILE A 34 -0.36 -14.96 0.34
C ILE A 34 -1.28 -14.26 -0.63
N LEU A 35 -1.65 -14.92 -1.73
CA LEU A 35 -2.60 -14.35 -2.69
C LEU A 35 -3.94 -14.11 -2.01
N LYS A 36 -4.39 -15.06 -1.16
CA LYS A 36 -5.59 -14.87 -0.34
C LYS A 36 -5.46 -13.73 0.68
N LEU A 37 -4.38 -13.67 1.45
CA LEU A 37 -4.15 -12.60 2.44
C LEU A 37 -4.09 -11.22 1.77
N THR A 38 -3.34 -11.11 0.68
CA THR A 38 -3.22 -9.88 -0.10
C THR A 38 -4.57 -9.46 -0.68
N ASN A 39 -5.35 -10.41 -1.22
CA ASN A 39 -6.70 -10.14 -1.70
C ASN A 39 -7.60 -9.58 -0.61
N ASP A 40 -7.57 -10.17 0.58
CA ASP A 40 -8.46 -9.75 1.66
C ASP A 40 -8.07 -8.35 2.18
N ILE A 41 -6.78 -8.06 2.29
CA ILE A 41 -6.27 -6.72 2.63
C ILE A 41 -6.76 -5.69 1.60
N PHE A 42 -6.51 -5.90 0.30
CA PHE A 42 -6.94 -4.92 -0.71
C PHE A 42 -8.46 -4.82 -0.86
N GLY A 43 -9.17 -5.96 -0.78
CA GLY A 43 -10.62 -6.02 -0.90
C GLY A 43 -11.32 -5.21 0.19
N TYR A 44 -10.88 -5.37 1.45
CA TYR A 44 -11.44 -4.57 2.54
C TYR A 44 -11.00 -3.11 2.49
N ALA A 45 -9.75 -2.82 2.14
CA ALA A 45 -9.28 -1.45 1.97
C ALA A 45 -10.08 -0.70 0.90
N GLN A 46 -10.34 -1.34 -0.24
CA GLN A 46 -11.17 -0.77 -1.30
C GLN A 46 -12.63 -0.61 -0.85
N ALA A 47 -13.19 -1.59 -0.14
CA ALA A 47 -14.58 -1.55 0.32
C ALA A 47 -14.87 -0.41 1.30
N ILE A 48 -13.89 0.00 2.11
CA ILE A 48 -14.00 1.15 3.03
C ILE A 48 -13.62 2.49 2.37
N GLY A 49 -13.26 2.48 1.08
CA GLY A 49 -12.89 3.68 0.34
C GLY A 49 -11.49 4.21 0.66
N ALA A 50 -10.52 3.34 0.96
CA ALA A 50 -9.13 3.75 1.14
C ALA A 50 -8.52 4.22 -0.20
N ASP A 51 -7.84 5.36 -0.18
CA ASP A 51 -7.09 5.88 -1.34
C ASP A 51 -5.77 5.11 -1.58
N CYS A 52 -5.16 4.63 -0.50
CA CYS A 52 -3.90 3.89 -0.51
C CYS A 52 -3.72 3.06 0.77
N LEU A 53 -2.71 2.19 0.76
CA LEU A 53 -2.20 1.52 1.96
C LEU A 53 -0.88 2.16 2.40
N VAL A 54 -0.64 2.17 3.71
CA VAL A 54 0.62 2.65 4.30
C VAL A 54 1.17 1.57 5.19
N THR A 55 2.46 1.25 5.04
CA THR A 55 3.13 0.19 5.77
C THR A 55 4.36 0.73 6.49
N ALA A 56 4.74 0.08 7.60
CA ALA A 56 5.98 0.37 8.35
C ALA A 56 7.10 -0.64 8.03
N CYS A 57 6.90 -1.47 7.01
CA CYS A 57 7.77 -2.59 6.71
C CYS A 57 8.01 -2.63 5.20
N PRO A 58 9.26 -2.46 4.74
CA PRO A 58 9.59 -2.52 3.31
C PRO A 58 9.18 -3.84 2.65
N MET A 59 9.20 -4.95 3.42
CA MET A 59 8.74 -6.25 2.92
C MET A 59 7.22 -6.28 2.70
N CYS A 60 6.44 -5.60 3.56
CA CYS A 60 5.00 -5.49 3.37
C CYS A 60 4.65 -4.68 2.12
N GLN A 61 5.29 -3.51 1.94
CA GLN A 61 5.13 -2.71 0.72
C GLN A 61 5.43 -3.56 -0.52
N LEU A 62 6.63 -4.14 -0.58
CA LEU A 62 7.09 -4.92 -1.72
C LEU A 62 6.15 -6.09 -2.04
N ASN A 63 5.72 -6.83 -1.01
CA ASN A 63 4.84 -7.98 -1.20
C ASN A 63 3.45 -7.55 -1.71
N LEU A 64 2.83 -6.54 -1.09
CA LEU A 64 1.51 -6.07 -1.49
C LEU A 64 1.52 -5.50 -2.93
N GLU A 65 2.56 -4.77 -3.30
CA GLU A 65 2.72 -4.26 -4.66
C GLU A 65 2.93 -5.39 -5.69
N LEU A 66 3.92 -6.26 -5.47
CA LEU A 66 4.29 -7.30 -6.45
C LEU A 66 3.18 -8.34 -6.65
N ARG A 67 2.36 -8.59 -5.63
CA ARG A 67 1.30 -9.60 -5.70
C ARG A 67 0.01 -9.07 -6.28
N GLN A 68 -0.19 -7.76 -6.37
CA GLN A 68 -1.42 -7.16 -6.87
C GLN A 68 -1.83 -7.72 -8.24
N PRO A 69 -0.96 -7.78 -9.27
CA PRO A 69 -1.34 -8.31 -10.58
C PRO A 69 -1.75 -9.78 -10.56
N ALA A 70 -1.10 -10.60 -9.70
CA ALA A 70 -1.44 -12.01 -9.55
C ALA A 70 -2.78 -12.20 -8.84
N VAL A 71 -3.03 -11.42 -7.79
CA VAL A 71 -4.29 -11.39 -7.05
C VAL A 71 -5.44 -10.93 -7.93
N GLU A 72 -5.28 -9.83 -8.67
CA GLU A 72 -6.29 -9.30 -9.57
C GLU A 72 -6.71 -10.34 -10.63
N LYS A 73 -5.73 -11.07 -11.16
CA LYS A 73 -5.97 -12.16 -12.11
C LYS A 73 -6.68 -13.36 -11.47
N GLU A 74 -6.26 -13.80 -10.28
CA GLU A 74 -6.80 -14.99 -9.62
C GLU A 74 -8.25 -14.78 -9.13
N PHE A 75 -8.52 -13.62 -8.52
CA PHE A 75 -9.82 -13.31 -7.92
C PHE A 75 -10.75 -12.53 -8.87
N ASN A 76 -10.29 -12.19 -10.09
CA ASN A 76 -11.02 -11.40 -11.07
C ASN A 76 -11.51 -10.05 -10.49
N VAL A 77 -10.59 -9.34 -9.84
CA VAL A 77 -10.79 -8.04 -9.19
C VAL A 77 -9.81 -7.02 -9.73
N LYS A 78 -10.01 -5.75 -9.41
CA LYS A 78 -9.07 -4.68 -9.77
C LYS A 78 -8.93 -3.70 -8.63
N TYR A 79 -7.73 -3.57 -8.12
CA TYR A 79 -7.39 -2.71 -7.00
C TYR A 79 -6.63 -1.48 -7.49
N ASN A 80 -5.55 -1.67 -8.26
CA ASN A 80 -4.65 -0.58 -8.68
C ASN A 80 -4.33 0.40 -7.53
N MET A 81 -4.25 -0.11 -6.30
CA MET A 81 -4.14 0.69 -5.09
C MET A 81 -2.66 0.89 -4.75
N PRO A 82 -2.19 2.16 -4.65
CA PRO A 82 -0.83 2.44 -4.23
C PRO A 82 -0.56 1.97 -2.80
N VAL A 83 0.67 1.53 -2.55
CA VAL A 83 1.15 1.12 -1.22
C VAL A 83 2.41 1.91 -0.91
N PHE A 84 2.38 2.69 0.17
CA PHE A 84 3.50 3.50 0.61
C PHE A 84 4.22 2.87 1.79
N GLU A 85 5.53 3.08 1.85
CA GLU A 85 6.29 2.96 3.10
C GLU A 85 6.13 4.26 3.90
N ILE A 86 6.03 4.19 5.22
CA ILE A 86 5.78 5.37 6.05
C ILE A 86 6.87 6.44 5.91
N SER A 87 8.13 6.07 5.66
CA SER A 87 9.22 7.01 5.40
C SER A 87 9.04 7.78 4.10
N GLU A 88 8.36 7.22 3.09
CA GLU A 88 8.03 7.95 1.85
C GLU A 88 7.03 9.06 2.17
N MET A 89 6.00 8.76 2.97
CA MET A 89 5.04 9.77 3.41
C MET A 89 5.66 10.86 4.29
N ILE A 90 6.54 10.48 5.20
CA ILE A 90 7.31 11.43 6.02
C ILE A 90 8.17 12.31 5.11
N GLY A 91 8.85 11.71 4.14
CA GLY A 91 9.65 12.42 3.14
C GLY A 91 8.83 13.43 2.35
N LEU A 92 7.65 13.06 1.86
CA LEU A 92 6.75 13.98 1.17
C LEU A 92 6.38 15.17 2.06
N SER A 93 6.07 14.93 3.34
CA SER A 93 5.74 16.01 4.29
C SER A 93 6.90 16.99 4.55
N PHE A 94 8.14 16.54 4.35
CA PHE A 94 9.34 17.37 4.45
C PHE A 94 9.73 18.04 3.14
N GLY A 95 8.92 17.90 2.08
CA GLY A 95 9.13 18.54 0.79
C GLY A 95 10.12 17.83 -0.13
N PHE A 96 10.45 16.57 0.15
CA PHE A 96 11.22 15.74 -0.80
C PHE A 96 10.35 15.39 -2.01
N SER A 97 10.96 15.41 -3.19
CA SER A 97 10.27 15.03 -4.43
C SER A 97 10.06 13.52 -4.54
N VAL A 98 9.05 13.12 -5.31
CA VAL A 98 8.76 11.71 -5.69
C VAL A 98 10.00 10.98 -6.18
N LYS A 99 10.90 11.69 -6.88
CA LYS A 99 12.15 11.12 -7.43
C LYS A 99 13.21 10.89 -6.34
N GLU A 100 13.37 11.82 -5.41
CA GLU A 100 14.30 11.67 -4.28
C GLU A 100 13.89 10.52 -3.36
N LEU A 101 12.57 10.33 -3.19
CA LEU A 101 12.00 9.23 -2.42
C LEU A 101 11.97 7.90 -3.19
N GLY A 102 12.37 7.88 -4.46
CA GLY A 102 12.38 6.67 -5.27
C GLY A 102 10.99 6.12 -5.63
N MET A 103 9.93 6.89 -5.39
CA MET A 103 8.54 6.47 -5.61
C MET A 103 8.20 6.23 -7.08
N ASN A 104 9.03 6.74 -8.00
CA ASN A 104 8.95 6.43 -9.43
C ASN A 104 9.34 4.97 -9.78
N LYS A 105 9.76 4.17 -8.79
CA LYS A 105 10.12 2.76 -8.92
C LYS A 105 9.06 1.80 -8.37
N HIS A 106 7.95 2.33 -7.85
CA HIS A 106 6.83 1.52 -7.40
C HIS A 106 6.31 0.64 -8.55
N PHE A 107 5.91 -0.59 -8.23
CA PHE A 107 5.33 -1.50 -9.22
C PHE A 107 3.89 -1.11 -9.55
N VAL A 108 3.19 -0.51 -8.58
CA VAL A 108 1.87 0.08 -8.78
C VAL A 108 2.01 1.61 -8.77
N SER A 109 1.53 2.26 -9.82
CA SER A 109 1.77 3.70 -9.99
C SER A 109 1.12 4.53 -8.88
N THR A 110 1.95 5.34 -8.20
CA THR A 110 1.52 6.33 -7.20
C THR A 110 1.13 7.68 -7.82
N ALA A 111 1.47 7.90 -9.09
CA ALA A 111 1.44 9.22 -9.74
C ALA A 111 0.05 9.85 -9.77
N SER A 112 -0.99 9.06 -10.02
CA SER A 112 -2.37 9.55 -10.05
C SER A 112 -2.79 10.13 -8.70
N LEU A 113 -2.48 9.42 -7.62
CA LEU A 113 -2.83 9.84 -6.27
C LEU A 113 -2.03 11.07 -5.82
N ILE A 114 -0.72 11.09 -6.07
CA ILE A 114 0.14 12.23 -5.76
C ILE A 114 -0.37 13.50 -6.46
N LYS A 115 -0.75 13.38 -7.73
CA LYS A 115 -1.31 14.50 -8.50
C LYS A 115 -2.68 14.95 -7.98
N GLU A 116 -3.57 14.01 -7.67
CA GLU A 116 -4.91 14.31 -7.15
C GLU A 116 -4.86 15.06 -5.81
N LYS A 117 -3.99 14.59 -4.90
CA LYS A 117 -3.85 15.14 -3.56
C LYS A 117 -2.86 16.31 -3.45
N GLN A 118 -2.26 16.73 -4.57
CA GLN A 118 -1.29 17.85 -4.65
C GLN A 118 -0.11 17.68 -3.67
N LEU A 119 0.41 16.45 -3.55
CA LEU A 119 1.44 16.09 -2.56
C LEU A 119 2.87 16.34 -3.06
N ALA A 120 3.07 16.64 -4.34
CA ALA A 120 4.33 17.03 -4.97
C ALA A 120 4.11 17.68 -6.35
#